data_AF-A0A6L7EZ83-F1
#
_entry.id   AF-A0A6L7EZ83-F1
#
_cell.length_a   1.000
_cell.length_b   1.000
_cell.length_c   1.000
_cell.angle_alpha   90.00
_cell.angle_beta   90.00
_cell.angle_gamma   90.00
#
_symmetry.space_group_name_H-M   'P 1'
#
loop_
_entity.id
_entity.type
_entity.pdbx_description
1 polymer ?
#
loop_
_entity_poly.entity_id
_entity_poly.type
_entity_poly.pdbx_seq_one_letter_code
_entity_poly.pdbx_strand_id
1 'polypeptide(L)'
;MRSRILTALAVLVAAFLLVTDPVVADAARTITGKDIKNGSVTGKDIKDGSLQAADLSAAAVTQLRGNTGPTGPAGQTGPAGASAFAPPPAGTVVTGGGLLSVDVSGGTYLRSYSPLPVTTTRPLSDSSASRSVLFGASTFAAQSLVDAARCPGTFAAPTAAAGVLCVYVGATSNMEPTSGELYAGSGTGADGADSSGFYLAGLTQGAGAAVVRYTWAYTAG
;
A
#
# COMPACT_ATOMS: atom_id res chain seq x y z
N MET A 1 -48.47 -24.16 -87.72
CA MET A 1 -47.78 -24.09 -86.41
C MET A 1 -46.54 -23.17 -86.39
N ARG A 2 -45.73 -23.06 -87.47
CA ARG A 2 -44.53 -22.20 -87.51
C ARG A 2 -44.76 -20.68 -87.37
N SER A 3 -45.91 -20.16 -87.84
CA SER A 3 -46.23 -18.72 -87.80
C SER A 3 -46.58 -18.19 -86.39
N ARG A 4 -47.13 -19.04 -85.50
CA ARG A 4 -47.48 -18.64 -84.12
C ARG A 4 -46.28 -18.60 -83.17
N ILE A 5 -45.24 -19.39 -83.47
CA ILE A 5 -44.00 -19.42 -82.70
C ILE A 5 -43.15 -18.18 -82.99
N LEU A 6 -43.13 -17.71 -84.25
CA LEU A 6 -42.42 -16.50 -84.66
C LEU A 6 -43.03 -15.22 -84.07
N THR A 7 -44.36 -15.14 -83.98
CA THR A 7 -45.04 -13.99 -83.33
C THR A 7 -44.87 -14.00 -81.82
N ALA A 8 -44.94 -15.18 -81.18
CA ALA A 8 -44.68 -15.29 -79.75
C ALA A 8 -43.23 -14.90 -79.39
N LEU A 9 -42.22 -15.31 -80.18
CA LEU A 9 -40.84 -14.90 -79.97
C LEU A 9 -40.61 -13.40 -80.20
N ALA A 10 -41.22 -12.82 -81.24
CA ALA A 10 -41.07 -11.38 -81.52
C ALA A 10 -41.68 -10.51 -80.39
N VAL A 11 -42.81 -10.92 -79.82
CA VAL A 11 -43.43 -10.24 -78.68
C VAL A 11 -42.59 -10.41 -77.41
N LEU A 12 -41.98 -11.58 -77.20
CA LEU A 12 -41.12 -11.83 -76.04
C LEU A 12 -39.78 -11.06 -76.12
N VAL A 13 -39.21 -10.93 -77.32
CA VAL A 13 -37.99 -10.13 -77.56
C VAL A 13 -38.29 -8.63 -77.44
N ALA A 14 -39.43 -8.16 -77.95
CA ALA A 14 -39.84 -6.76 -77.78
C ALA A 14 -40.13 -6.42 -76.30
N ALA A 15 -40.81 -7.31 -75.57
CA ALA A 15 -41.06 -7.13 -74.14
C ALA A 15 -39.77 -7.17 -73.29
N PHE A 16 -38.77 -7.96 -73.67
CA PHE A 16 -37.47 -8.02 -72.99
C PHE A 16 -36.60 -6.78 -73.25
N LEU A 17 -36.72 -6.17 -74.44
CA LEU A 17 -36.04 -4.92 -74.80
C LEU A 17 -36.66 -3.67 -74.15
N LEU A 18 -37.94 -3.69 -73.79
CA LEU A 18 -38.64 -2.58 -73.12
C LEU A 18 -38.44 -2.53 -71.59
N VAL A 19 -37.90 -3.59 -70.98
CA VAL A 19 -37.70 -3.68 -69.51
C VAL A 19 -36.24 -3.44 -69.11
N THR A 20 -35.34 -3.31 -70.08
CA THR A 20 -33.90 -3.12 -69.85
C THR A 20 -33.43 -1.74 -70.31
N ASP A 21 -34.13 -0.69 -69.88
CA ASP A 21 -33.56 0.67 -69.91
C ASP A 21 -32.57 0.81 -68.75
N PRO A 22 -31.26 0.96 -68.99
CA PRO A 22 -30.29 1.33 -67.95
C PRO A 22 -30.36 2.84 -67.64
N VAL A 23 -31.49 3.50 -67.88
CA VAL A 23 -31.63 4.97 -67.76
C VAL A 23 -31.68 5.42 -66.30
N VAL A 24 -32.16 4.57 -65.38
CA VAL A 24 -32.30 4.95 -63.96
C VAL A 24 -30.96 4.92 -63.21
N ALA A 25 -29.96 4.18 -63.72
CA ALA A 25 -28.65 4.12 -63.09
C ALA A 25 -27.74 5.31 -63.47
N ASP A 26 -27.94 5.93 -64.63
CA ASP A 26 -27.06 7.01 -65.11
C ASP A 26 -27.59 8.42 -64.78
N ALA A 27 -28.89 8.58 -64.52
CA ALA A 27 -29.46 9.87 -64.10
C ALA A 27 -29.02 10.32 -62.69
N ALA A 28 -28.60 9.38 -61.83
CA ALA A 28 -28.08 9.70 -60.50
C ALA A 28 -26.70 10.39 -60.54
N ARG A 29 -26.04 10.45 -61.70
CA ARG A 29 -24.75 11.14 -61.89
C ARG A 29 -24.87 12.53 -62.51
N THR A 30 -26.07 12.97 -62.88
CA THR A 30 -26.23 14.21 -63.68
C THR A 30 -26.50 15.45 -62.84
N ILE A 31 -27.00 15.31 -61.61
CA ILE A 31 -27.19 16.45 -60.71
C ILE A 31 -25.86 16.76 -60.03
N THR A 32 -25.25 17.86 -60.44
CA THR A 32 -24.01 18.38 -59.84
C THR A 32 -24.32 19.56 -58.92
N GLY A 33 -23.32 20.05 -58.20
CA GLY A 33 -23.46 21.27 -57.42
C GLY A 33 -23.90 22.50 -58.25
N LYS A 34 -23.75 22.49 -59.58
CA LYS A 34 -24.21 23.57 -60.46
C LYS A 34 -25.73 23.64 -60.60
N ASP A 35 -26.40 22.52 -60.37
CA ASP A 35 -27.85 22.37 -60.50
C ASP A 35 -28.57 22.68 -59.18
N ILE A 36 -27.81 22.86 -58.09
CA ILE A 36 -28.31 23.17 -56.75
C ILE A 36 -28.20 24.68 -56.51
N LYS A 37 -29.33 25.33 -56.23
CA LYS A 37 -29.35 26.76 -55.90
C LYS A 37 -28.69 27.02 -54.54
N ASN A 38 -27.82 28.03 -54.45
CA ASN A 38 -27.20 28.42 -53.18
C ASN A 38 -28.26 28.70 -52.09
N GLY A 39 -28.06 28.09 -50.93
CA GLY A 39 -28.96 28.21 -49.77
C GLY A 39 -30.24 27.37 -49.84
N SER A 40 -30.44 26.55 -50.88
CA SER A 40 -31.63 25.68 -50.96
C SER A 40 -31.51 24.40 -50.14
N VAL A 41 -30.29 23.96 -49.81
CA VAL A 41 -30.04 22.79 -48.96
C VAL A 41 -29.93 23.25 -47.51
N THR A 42 -30.72 22.64 -46.64
CA THR A 42 -30.76 22.92 -45.20
C THR A 42 -30.39 21.67 -44.41
N GLY A 43 -30.26 21.80 -43.09
CA GLY A 43 -30.04 20.63 -42.23
C GLY A 43 -31.17 19.58 -42.29
N LYS A 44 -32.39 19.94 -42.72
CA LYS A 44 -33.49 18.97 -42.87
C LYS A 44 -33.28 18.02 -44.06
N ASP A 45 -32.49 18.46 -45.04
CA ASP A 45 -32.22 17.70 -46.26
C ASP A 45 -31.01 16.76 -46.09
N ILE A 46 -30.32 16.85 -44.95
CA ILE A 46 -29.12 16.08 -44.60
C ILE A 46 -29.46 15.17 -43.43
N LYS A 47 -29.19 13.87 -43.56
CA LYS A 47 -29.41 12.91 -42.47
C LYS A 47 -28.25 12.98 -41.47
N ASP A 48 -28.56 12.91 -40.18
CA ASP A 48 -27.52 12.89 -39.14
C ASP A 48 -26.54 11.73 -39.36
N GLY A 49 -25.24 12.06 -39.34
CA GLY A 49 -24.15 11.11 -39.58
C GLY A 49 -23.96 10.68 -41.04
N SER A 50 -24.68 11.27 -42.01
CA SER A 50 -24.52 10.93 -43.43
C SER A 50 -23.34 11.60 -44.12
N LEU A 51 -22.77 12.65 -43.52
CA LEU A 51 -21.57 13.33 -44.03
C LEU A 51 -20.33 12.80 -43.29
N GLN A 52 -19.37 12.30 -44.06
CA GLN A 52 -18.07 11.87 -43.57
C GLN A 52 -17.03 12.96 -43.75
N ALA A 53 -15.89 12.85 -43.05
CA ALA A 53 -14.79 13.79 -43.22
C ALA A 53 -14.25 13.84 -44.66
N ALA A 54 -14.40 12.75 -45.42
CA ALA A 54 -14.02 12.67 -46.84
C ALA A 54 -14.93 13.50 -47.76
N ASP A 55 -16.15 13.83 -47.34
CA ASP A 55 -17.10 14.66 -48.09
C ASP A 55 -16.81 16.16 -47.91
N LEU A 56 -15.92 16.51 -46.98
CA LEU A 56 -15.59 17.88 -46.62
C LEU A 56 -14.23 18.29 -47.19
N SER A 57 -14.11 19.56 -47.57
CA SER A 57 -12.79 20.09 -47.96
C SER A 57 -11.83 20.08 -46.77
N ALA A 58 -10.52 19.95 -47.06
CA ALA A 58 -9.49 20.02 -46.02
C ALA A 58 -9.56 21.32 -45.19
N ALA A 59 -9.98 22.43 -45.82
CA ALA A 59 -10.21 23.70 -45.15
C ALA A 59 -11.37 23.61 -44.14
N ALA A 60 -12.50 23.01 -44.53
CA ALA A 60 -13.65 22.82 -43.65
C ALA A 60 -13.30 21.91 -42.47
N VAL A 61 -12.61 20.79 -42.72
CA VAL A 61 -12.14 19.89 -41.64
C VAL A 61 -11.23 20.62 -40.66
N THR A 62 -10.35 21.49 -41.15
CA THR A 62 -9.45 22.28 -40.30
C THR A 62 -10.22 23.29 -39.45
N GLN A 63 -11.23 23.95 -40.00
CA GLN A 63 -12.08 24.89 -39.26
C GLN A 63 -12.95 24.20 -38.19
N LEU A 64 -13.30 22.93 -38.40
CA LEU A 64 -14.10 22.13 -37.47
C LEU A 64 -13.27 21.43 -36.38
N ARG A 65 -11.94 21.41 -36.50
CA ARG A 65 -11.07 20.86 -35.44
C ARG A 65 -11.08 21.82 -34.25
N GLY A 66 -11.76 21.42 -33.18
CA GLY A 66 -11.66 22.10 -31.89
C GLY A 66 -10.23 22.10 -31.37
N ASN A 67 -9.90 23.10 -30.54
CA ASN A 67 -8.62 23.14 -29.85
C ASN A 67 -8.51 21.95 -28.88
N THR A 68 -7.31 21.38 -28.75
CA THR A 68 -7.03 20.42 -27.69
C THR A 68 -7.35 21.05 -26.33
N GLY A 69 -8.12 20.34 -25.50
CA GLY A 69 -8.45 20.80 -24.16
C GLY A 69 -7.20 21.00 -23.29
N PRO A 70 -7.30 21.75 -22.19
CA PRO A 70 -6.17 21.91 -21.26
C PRO A 70 -5.75 20.56 -20.70
N THR A 71 -4.45 20.41 -20.41
CA THR A 71 -3.94 19.27 -19.65
C THR A 71 -4.68 19.17 -18.32
N GLY A 72 -5.09 17.96 -17.93
CA GLY A 72 -5.73 17.73 -16.64
C GLY A 72 -4.83 18.10 -15.45
N PRO A 73 -5.40 18.29 -14.25
CA PRO A 73 -4.62 18.58 -13.05
C PRO A 73 -3.64 17.43 -12.74
N ALA A 74 -2.51 17.76 -12.13
CA ALA A 74 -1.58 16.76 -11.63
C ALA A 74 -2.26 15.85 -10.59
N GLY A 75 -1.86 14.57 -10.54
CA GLY A 75 -2.33 13.63 -9.53
C GLY A 75 -1.96 14.06 -8.11
N GLN A 76 -2.68 13.56 -7.10
CA GLN A 76 -2.33 13.78 -5.70
C GLN A 76 -0.95 13.19 -5.38
N THR A 77 -0.19 13.85 -4.50
CA THR A 77 1.06 13.29 -3.98
C THR A 77 0.76 12.04 -3.16
N GLY A 78 1.55 10.98 -3.30
CA GLY A 78 1.39 9.75 -2.52
C GLY A 78 1.63 9.95 -1.02
N PRO A 79 1.24 8.99 -0.15
CA PRO A 79 1.54 9.07 1.27
C PRO A 79 3.06 9.07 1.51
N ALA A 80 3.49 9.74 2.58
CA ALA A 80 4.87 9.68 3.03
C ALA A 80 5.27 8.23 3.36
N GLY A 81 6.52 7.86 3.07
CA GLY A 81 7.07 6.56 3.47
C GLY A 81 7.15 6.41 5.00
N ALA A 82 7.14 5.17 5.49
CA ALA A 82 7.32 4.89 6.91
C ALA A 82 8.69 5.42 7.38
N SER A 83 8.70 6.32 8.35
CA SER A 83 9.92 6.80 8.98
C SER A 83 10.36 5.82 10.08
N ALA A 84 11.64 5.48 10.12
CA ALA A 84 12.23 4.74 11.24
C ALA A 84 12.24 5.55 12.56
N PHE A 85 12.02 6.87 12.47
CA PHE A 85 12.00 7.81 13.60
C PHE A 85 10.60 8.25 14.01
N ALA A 86 9.56 7.83 13.27
CA ALA A 86 8.18 8.02 13.71
C ALA A 86 7.75 6.82 14.56
N PRO A 87 6.93 7.02 15.60
CA PRO A 87 6.35 5.90 16.31
C PRO A 87 5.60 4.98 15.35
N PRO A 88 5.77 3.65 15.49
CA PRO A 88 5.07 2.70 14.65
C PRO A 88 3.55 2.80 14.89
N PRO A 89 2.71 2.45 13.89
CA PRO A 89 1.26 2.43 14.06
C PRO A 89 0.82 1.57 15.24
N ALA A 90 -0.24 1.96 15.94
CA ALA A 90 -0.80 1.19 17.05
C ALA A 90 -1.05 -0.29 16.66
N GLY A 91 -0.71 -1.21 17.55
CA GLY A 91 -0.76 -2.66 17.32
C GLY A 91 0.47 -3.25 16.60
N THR A 92 1.39 -2.42 16.10
CA THR A 92 2.65 -2.93 15.53
C THR A 92 3.48 -3.59 16.62
N VAL A 93 3.86 -4.85 16.41
CA VAL A 93 4.76 -5.58 17.30
C VAL A 93 6.20 -5.45 16.80
N VAL A 94 7.08 -4.94 17.64
CA VAL A 94 8.51 -4.84 17.39
C VAL A 94 9.20 -5.80 18.34
N THR A 95 10.09 -6.64 17.81
CA THR A 95 10.82 -7.63 18.60
C THR A 95 12.32 -7.44 18.47
N GLY A 96 13.05 -7.96 19.46
CA GLY A 96 14.49 -8.02 19.44
C GLY A 96 15.00 -8.95 20.51
N GLY A 97 16.29 -8.87 20.79
CA GLY A 97 16.91 -9.65 21.84
C GLY A 97 18.33 -9.21 22.11
N GLY A 98 18.94 -9.84 23.10
CA GLY A 98 20.29 -9.51 23.52
C GLY A 98 20.93 -10.61 24.34
N LEU A 99 22.24 -10.43 24.52
CA LEU A 99 23.10 -11.24 25.35
C LEU A 99 23.87 -10.30 26.27
N LEU A 100 23.62 -10.39 27.57
CA LEU A 100 24.54 -9.85 28.57
C LEU A 100 25.53 -10.97 28.89
N SER A 101 26.81 -10.77 28.63
CA SER A 101 27.87 -11.73 28.91
C SER A 101 29.10 -10.99 29.42
N VAL A 102 29.56 -11.32 30.62
CA VAL A 102 30.69 -10.64 31.26
C VAL A 102 31.38 -11.57 32.26
N ASP A 103 32.69 -11.47 32.37
CA ASP A 103 33.46 -12.10 33.45
C ASP A 103 33.60 -11.13 34.62
N VAL A 104 33.15 -11.54 35.81
CA VAL A 104 33.20 -10.72 37.03
C VAL A 104 34.15 -11.31 38.07
N SER A 105 34.79 -10.47 38.87
CA SER A 105 35.71 -10.90 39.93
C SER A 105 35.04 -11.18 41.28
N GLY A 106 33.72 -10.99 41.38
CA GLY A 106 32.93 -11.18 42.60
C GLY A 106 31.45 -10.87 42.36
N GLY A 107 30.64 -10.90 43.43
CA GLY A 107 29.24 -10.50 43.38
C GLY A 107 29.11 -9.06 42.91
N THR A 108 28.56 -8.87 41.72
CA THR A 108 28.54 -7.59 41.00
C THR A 108 27.12 -7.31 40.50
N TYR A 109 26.67 -6.07 40.63
CA TYR A 109 25.44 -5.62 40.01
C TYR A 109 25.72 -5.22 38.56
N LEU A 110 25.15 -5.96 37.63
CA LEU A 110 25.29 -5.73 36.20
C LEU A 110 24.08 -4.98 35.67
N ARG A 111 24.32 -4.07 34.73
CA ARG A 111 23.27 -3.33 34.03
C ARG A 111 23.68 -3.14 32.57
N SER A 112 22.78 -3.47 31.65
CA SER A 112 22.99 -3.34 30.21
C SER A 112 21.85 -2.57 29.58
N TYR A 113 22.19 -1.60 28.74
CA TYR A 113 21.21 -0.88 27.93
C TYR A 113 20.85 -1.68 26.67
N SER A 114 19.58 -1.70 26.32
CA SER A 114 19.06 -2.24 25.06
C SER A 114 18.24 -1.15 24.35
N PRO A 115 18.75 -0.56 23.25
CA PRO A 115 17.99 0.42 22.49
C PRO A 115 16.84 -0.27 21.73
N LEU A 116 15.69 0.40 21.61
CA LEU A 116 14.70 0.01 20.61
C LEU A 116 15.08 0.61 19.24
N PRO A 117 14.82 -0.11 18.14
CA PRO A 117 15.01 0.41 16.78
C PRO A 117 13.87 1.36 16.35
N VAL A 118 13.00 1.76 17.29
CA VAL A 118 11.83 2.60 17.07
C VAL A 118 11.68 3.57 18.23
N THR A 119 11.09 4.73 17.97
CA THR A 119 10.59 5.63 19.02
C THR A 119 9.22 5.17 19.50
N THR A 120 8.99 5.13 20.81
CA THR A 120 7.68 4.77 21.38
C THR A 120 6.71 5.95 21.37
N THR A 121 5.41 5.71 21.14
CA THR A 121 4.37 6.77 21.18
C THR A 121 4.27 7.48 22.53
N ARG A 122 4.52 6.73 23.61
CA ARG A 122 4.68 7.23 24.98
C ARG A 122 6.01 6.72 25.53
N PRO A 123 6.78 7.54 26.26
CA PRO A 123 8.00 7.06 26.90
C PRO A 123 7.73 5.81 27.73
N LEU A 124 8.65 4.85 27.67
CA LEU A 124 8.64 3.74 28.60
C LEU A 124 8.73 4.28 30.04
N SER A 125 8.09 3.58 30.97
CA SER A 125 8.05 3.96 32.38
C SER A 125 8.22 2.72 33.24
N ASP A 126 9.06 2.84 34.26
CA ASP A 126 9.33 1.87 35.30
C ASP A 126 8.78 2.32 36.66
N SER A 127 7.93 3.36 36.69
CA SER A 127 7.21 3.76 37.90
C SER A 127 6.07 2.79 38.20
N SER A 128 5.82 2.47 39.47
CA SER A 128 4.79 1.47 39.86
C SER A 128 3.39 1.79 39.32
N ALA A 129 3.01 3.07 39.27
CA ALA A 129 1.68 3.51 38.82
C ALA A 129 1.50 3.48 37.30
N SER A 130 2.57 3.45 36.51
CA SER A 130 2.49 3.53 35.04
C SER A 130 3.49 2.61 34.35
N ARG A 131 3.84 1.50 35.01
CA ARG A 131 4.88 0.58 34.54
C ARG A 131 4.50 -0.04 33.20
N SER A 132 5.32 0.21 32.20
CA SER A 132 5.20 -0.35 30.85
C SER A 132 6.38 -1.24 30.46
N VAL A 133 7.41 -1.37 31.31
CA VAL A 133 8.53 -2.29 31.13
C VAL A 133 8.39 -3.45 32.13
N LEU A 134 8.23 -4.67 31.62
CA LEU A 134 7.87 -5.83 32.43
C LEU A 134 8.61 -7.08 31.95
N PHE A 135 8.72 -8.05 32.85
CA PHE A 135 9.13 -9.39 32.49
C PHE A 135 7.93 -10.27 32.16
N GLY A 136 8.10 -11.15 31.18
CA GLY A 136 7.33 -12.39 31.12
C GLY A 136 7.69 -13.34 32.26
N ALA A 137 7.10 -14.55 32.26
CA ALA A 137 7.42 -15.56 33.27
C ALA A 137 8.94 -15.85 33.30
N SER A 138 9.55 -15.71 34.49
CA SER A 138 10.99 -15.89 34.68
C SER A 138 11.30 -16.20 36.15
N THR A 139 12.30 -17.05 36.39
CA THR A 139 12.88 -17.29 37.73
C THR A 139 14.00 -16.31 38.06
N PHE A 140 14.51 -15.60 37.06
CA PHE A 140 15.53 -14.57 37.23
C PHE A 140 14.92 -13.24 37.69
N ALA A 141 13.75 -12.88 37.18
CA ALA A 141 13.10 -11.60 37.47
C ALA A 141 12.59 -11.49 38.91
N ALA A 142 12.66 -10.29 39.49
CA ALA A 142 11.92 -9.97 40.70
C ALA A 142 10.41 -10.14 40.46
N GLN A 143 9.69 -10.83 41.37
CA GLN A 143 8.27 -11.16 41.17
C GLN A 143 7.37 -9.93 40.95
N SER A 144 7.72 -8.78 41.55
CA SER A 144 7.00 -7.52 41.37
C SER A 144 7.08 -6.94 39.96
N LEU A 145 7.96 -7.49 39.11
CA LEU A 145 8.17 -7.06 37.74
C LEU A 145 7.64 -8.07 36.71
N VAL A 146 7.13 -9.22 37.15
CA VAL A 146 6.56 -10.26 36.28
C VAL A 146 5.07 -10.01 36.11
N ASP A 147 4.62 -9.97 34.86
CA ASP A 147 3.20 -9.83 34.54
C ASP A 147 2.82 -10.71 33.35
N ALA A 148 2.37 -11.92 33.62
CA ALA A 148 2.00 -12.88 32.57
C ALA A 148 0.77 -12.44 31.77
N ALA A 149 -0.09 -11.58 32.32
CA ALA A 149 -1.28 -11.10 31.62
C ALA A 149 -0.92 -10.08 30.54
N ARG A 150 0.00 -9.16 30.86
CA ARG A 150 0.50 -8.15 29.91
C ARG A 150 1.67 -8.66 29.05
N CYS A 151 2.35 -9.71 29.50
CA CYS A 151 3.46 -10.36 28.81
C CYS A 151 3.21 -11.86 28.57
N PRO A 152 2.21 -12.24 27.76
CA PRO A 152 1.79 -13.65 27.59
C PRO A 152 2.74 -14.49 26.72
N GLY A 153 3.73 -13.90 26.07
CA GLY A 153 4.68 -14.57 25.19
C GLY A 153 5.72 -15.44 25.90
N THR A 154 6.72 -15.84 25.14
CA THR A 154 7.84 -16.68 25.61
C THR A 154 9.15 -16.20 25.00
N PHE A 155 10.28 -16.77 25.47
CA PHE A 155 11.58 -16.47 24.87
C PHE A 155 11.63 -16.76 23.36
N ALA A 156 11.03 -17.86 22.90
CA ALA A 156 11.02 -18.25 21.49
C ALA A 156 9.97 -17.50 20.65
N ALA A 157 8.91 -17.00 21.29
CA ALA A 157 7.82 -16.27 20.66
C ALA A 157 7.42 -15.09 21.56
N PRO A 158 8.21 -14.00 21.56
CA PRO A 158 7.96 -12.87 22.44
C PRO A 158 6.74 -12.08 21.95
N THR A 159 5.85 -11.72 22.86
CA THR A 159 4.65 -10.90 22.59
C THR A 159 4.46 -9.88 23.71
N ALA A 160 3.63 -8.87 23.50
CA ALA A 160 3.33 -7.88 24.53
C ALA A 160 1.93 -7.30 24.35
N ALA A 161 1.30 -6.90 25.45
CA ALA A 161 0.10 -6.07 25.39
C ALA A 161 0.41 -4.68 24.79
N ALA A 162 -0.61 -4.02 24.24
CA ALA A 162 -0.46 -2.69 23.66
C ALA A 162 0.14 -1.68 24.67
N GLY A 163 1.14 -0.92 24.23
CA GLY A 163 1.87 0.05 25.05
C GLY A 163 2.87 -0.55 26.05
N VAL A 164 3.09 -1.87 26.03
CA VAL A 164 3.96 -2.59 26.97
C VAL A 164 5.19 -3.13 26.23
N LEU A 165 6.36 -3.05 26.89
CA LEU A 165 7.57 -3.78 26.53
C LEU A 165 7.75 -4.95 27.51
N CYS A 166 7.80 -6.16 26.95
CA CYS A 166 7.95 -7.41 27.67
C CYS A 166 9.31 -8.03 27.37
N VAL A 167 10.06 -8.36 28.42
CA VAL A 167 11.35 -9.06 28.33
C VAL A 167 11.19 -10.51 28.75
N TYR A 168 11.69 -11.42 27.93
CA TYR A 168 11.63 -12.86 28.14
C TYR A 168 13.04 -13.41 28.29
N VAL A 169 13.32 -14.00 29.45
CA VAL A 169 14.65 -14.53 29.77
C VAL A 169 14.69 -16.01 29.39
N GLY A 170 15.60 -16.38 28.50
CA GLY A 170 15.73 -17.76 28.01
C GLY A 170 16.69 -18.60 28.84
N ALA A 171 17.80 -18.02 29.26
CA ALA A 171 18.80 -18.69 30.10
C ALA A 171 19.60 -17.68 30.91
N THR A 172 20.01 -18.08 32.12
CA THR A 172 20.95 -17.34 32.95
C THR A 172 22.06 -18.26 33.46
N SER A 173 23.24 -17.71 33.72
CA SER A 173 24.34 -18.40 34.41
C SER A 173 25.06 -17.43 35.35
N ASN A 174 25.44 -17.89 36.54
CA ASN A 174 26.07 -17.07 37.59
C ASN A 174 25.27 -15.80 37.93
N MET A 175 23.93 -15.88 37.86
CA MET A 175 23.01 -14.80 38.22
C MET A 175 22.20 -15.20 39.45
N GLU A 176 22.04 -14.28 40.39
CA GLU A 176 21.23 -14.49 41.59
C GLU A 176 19.75 -14.62 41.19
N PRO A 177 19.04 -15.68 41.61
CA PRO A 177 17.61 -15.82 41.34
C PRO A 177 16.82 -14.62 41.85
N THR A 178 15.75 -14.24 41.16
CA THR A 178 14.89 -13.10 41.50
C THR A 178 15.57 -11.73 41.59
N SER A 179 16.84 -11.59 41.19
CA SER A 179 17.57 -10.32 41.18
C SER A 179 17.35 -9.47 39.94
N GLY A 180 16.67 -10.02 38.93
CA GLY A 180 16.46 -9.38 37.64
C GLY A 180 15.56 -8.16 37.72
N GLU A 181 16.05 -7.04 37.20
CA GLU A 181 15.36 -5.74 37.19
C GLU A 181 15.29 -5.16 35.78
N LEU A 182 14.26 -4.34 35.55
CA LEU A 182 14.06 -3.57 34.32
C LEU A 182 13.88 -2.10 34.66
N TYR A 183 14.56 -1.25 33.91
CA TYR A 183 14.41 0.20 34.01
C TYR A 183 14.07 0.77 32.64
N ALA A 184 13.20 1.78 32.64
CA ALA A 184 12.98 2.57 31.44
C ALA A 184 14.21 3.43 31.18
N GLY A 185 14.69 3.49 29.94
CA GLY A 185 15.87 4.30 29.64
C GLY A 185 15.65 5.79 29.90
N SER A 186 14.41 6.27 29.68
CA SER A 186 13.94 7.63 30.00
C SER A 186 14.16 8.06 31.46
N GLY A 187 14.22 7.11 32.41
CA GLY A 187 14.33 7.39 33.85
C GLY A 187 15.74 7.61 34.36
N THR A 188 16.77 7.26 33.59
CA THR A 188 18.18 7.27 34.07
C THR A 188 19.01 8.46 33.60
N GLY A 189 18.51 9.25 32.64
CA GLY A 189 19.00 10.60 32.34
C GLY A 189 20.44 10.74 31.84
N ALA A 190 21.04 9.70 31.25
CA ALA A 190 22.45 9.75 30.86
C ALA A 190 22.67 10.31 29.44
N ASP A 191 21.75 10.11 28.48
CA ASP A 191 21.77 10.80 27.19
C ASP A 191 20.40 10.87 26.48
N GLY A 192 20.33 11.59 25.35
CA GLY A 192 19.11 11.67 24.53
C GLY A 192 18.75 10.36 23.81
N ALA A 193 19.67 9.39 23.74
CA ALA A 193 19.46 8.08 23.12
C ALA A 193 18.71 7.13 24.07
N ASP A 194 18.90 7.27 25.39
CA ASP A 194 18.25 6.48 26.43
C ASP A 194 16.71 6.53 26.39
N SER A 195 16.11 7.59 25.84
CA SER A 195 14.66 7.81 25.84
C SER A 195 13.84 6.70 25.16
N SER A 196 14.45 5.96 24.24
CA SER A 196 13.78 4.93 23.44
C SER A 196 14.33 3.52 23.72
N GLY A 197 14.80 3.25 24.93
CA GLY A 197 15.36 1.94 25.31
C GLY A 197 14.94 1.48 26.69
N PHE A 198 15.49 0.35 27.10
CA PHE A 198 15.37 -0.15 28.48
C PHE A 198 16.70 -0.70 28.97
N TYR A 199 16.87 -0.75 30.28
CA TYR A 199 17.98 -1.43 30.91
C TYR A 199 17.53 -2.77 31.47
N LEU A 200 18.31 -3.82 31.23
CA LEU A 200 18.24 -5.10 31.93
C LEU A 200 19.36 -5.17 32.96
N ALA A 201 19.01 -5.48 34.21
CA ALA A 201 19.98 -5.56 35.29
C ALA A 201 19.79 -6.81 36.16
N GLY A 202 20.80 -7.13 36.95
CA GLY A 202 20.74 -8.19 37.96
C GLY A 202 22.05 -8.37 38.71
N LEU A 203 22.02 -9.16 39.78
CA LEU A 203 23.19 -9.47 40.61
C LEU A 203 23.83 -10.78 40.17
N THR A 204 25.15 -10.84 40.15
CA THR A 204 25.88 -12.11 39.99
C THR A 204 26.00 -12.86 41.31
N GLN A 205 26.07 -14.19 41.27
CA GLN A 205 26.22 -15.01 42.48
C GLN A 205 27.65 -14.93 43.06
N GLY A 206 28.64 -14.69 42.20
CA GLY A 206 30.04 -14.59 42.59
C GLY A 206 30.94 -14.32 41.40
N ALA A 207 32.23 -14.64 41.58
CA ALA A 207 33.22 -14.51 40.51
C ALA A 207 32.99 -15.54 39.39
N GLY A 208 33.35 -15.18 38.16
CA GLY A 208 33.24 -16.02 36.96
C GLY A 208 32.34 -15.43 35.88
N ALA A 209 32.13 -16.20 34.81
CA ALA A 209 31.31 -15.80 33.67
C ALA A 209 29.82 -15.72 34.05
N ALA A 210 29.26 -14.52 33.93
CA ALA A 210 27.83 -14.24 34.11
C ALA A 210 27.16 -14.02 32.75
N VAL A 211 26.02 -14.68 32.54
CA VAL A 211 25.28 -14.62 31.28
C VAL A 211 23.78 -14.43 31.53
N VAL A 212 23.16 -13.55 30.75
CA VAL A 212 21.70 -13.46 30.60
C VAL A 212 21.36 -13.42 29.11
N ARG A 213 20.63 -14.42 28.63
CA ARG A 213 20.04 -14.43 27.28
C ARG A 213 18.58 -14.01 27.36
N TYR A 214 18.20 -13.04 26.56
CA TYR A 214 16.83 -12.54 26.54
C TYR A 214 16.36 -12.17 25.13
N THR A 215 15.05 -12.28 24.93
CA THR A 215 14.32 -11.66 23.82
C THR A 215 13.34 -10.67 24.39
N TRP A 216 12.85 -9.75 23.57
CA TRP A 216 11.86 -8.78 23.98
C TRP A 216 10.86 -8.50 22.87
N ALA A 217 9.68 -8.05 23.27
CA ALA A 217 8.64 -7.55 22.38
C ALA A 217 8.07 -6.24 22.94
N TYR A 218 7.83 -5.29 22.06
CA TYR A 218 7.05 -4.08 22.31
C TYR A 218 5.87 -4.05 21.35
N THR A 219 4.67 -3.82 21.86
CA THR A 219 3.50 -3.58 21.02
C THR A 219 3.13 -2.10 21.10
N ALA A 220 3.12 -1.41 19.96
CA ALA A 220 2.73 -0.01 19.89
C ALA A 220 1.30 0.18 20.43
N GLY A 221 1.12 1.14 21.34
CA GLY A 221 -0.17 1.49 21.93
C GLY A 221 -0.88 2.64 21.25
#